data_AF-A0A2E3Q626-F1
#
_entry.id   AF-A0A2E3Q626-F1
#
_cell.length_a   1.000
_cell.length_b   1.000
_cell.length_c   1.000
_cell.angle_alpha   90.00
_cell.angle_beta   90.00
_cell.angle_gamma   90.00
#
_symmetry.space_group_name_H-M   'P 1'
#
loop_
_entity.id
_entity.type
_entity.pdbx_description
1 polymer ?
#
loop_
_entity_poly.entity_id
_entity_poly.type
_entity_poly.pdbx_seq_one_letter_code
_entity_poly.pdbx_strand_id
1 'polypeptide(L)'
;MSDEPIQDDAEMLDDPEAGSTWFLSVVSVVVMVVTVLGLVVMFFDFADAEIDRKIVDRPAMSLETLKLDQQKVLTEYGTYEMEDADGNPVKRIRIPVNQAMDLVLADERSRSEAESEPSGTMATR
;
A
#
# COMPACT_ATOMS: atom_id res chain seq x y z
N MET A 1 83.46 53.45 5.33
CA MET A 1 82.39 52.82 6.13
C MET A 1 81.11 53.32 5.50
N SER A 2 80.62 52.57 4.53
CA SER A 2 79.50 52.98 3.67
C SER A 2 78.24 52.49 4.38
N ASP A 3 77.47 53.41 4.96
CA ASP A 3 76.12 53.11 5.42
C ASP A 3 75.23 53.03 4.17
N GLU A 4 74.97 51.82 3.71
CA GLU A 4 73.83 51.59 2.82
C GLU A 4 72.56 51.59 3.66
N PRO A 5 71.49 52.30 3.24
CA PRO A 5 70.21 52.18 3.91
C PRO A 5 69.71 50.75 3.71
N ILE A 6 69.40 50.06 4.81
CA ILE A 6 68.70 48.78 4.76
C ILE A 6 67.35 49.06 4.09
N GLN A 7 67.21 48.61 2.85
CA GLN A 7 65.93 48.59 2.15
C GLN A 7 65.05 47.57 2.87
N ASP A 8 64.22 48.06 3.78
CA ASP A 8 63.18 47.30 4.49
C ASP A 8 61.92 47.21 3.61
N ASP A 9 62.14 46.93 2.32
CA ASP A 9 61.09 46.79 1.30
C ASP A 9 60.80 45.30 1.04
N ALA A 10 61.09 44.45 2.03
CA ALA A 10 60.48 43.14 2.08
C ALA A 10 59.01 43.37 2.46
N GLU A 11 58.16 43.60 1.46
CA GLU A 11 56.71 43.40 1.60
C GLU A 11 56.55 42.10 2.40
N MET A 12 55.99 42.21 3.62
CA MET A 12 55.50 41.08 4.42
C MET A 12 54.35 40.43 3.65
N LEU A 13 54.69 39.77 2.55
CA LEU A 13 53.82 39.03 1.63
C LEU A 13 53.48 37.63 2.16
N ASP A 14 54.05 37.25 3.31
CA ASP A 14 53.89 35.93 3.92
C ASP A 14 52.60 35.82 4.74
N ASP A 15 52.03 36.96 5.19
CA ASP A 15 50.78 36.96 5.95
C ASP A 15 49.57 37.15 5.01
N PRO A 16 48.61 36.20 4.99
CA PRO A 16 47.40 36.38 4.19
C PRO A 16 46.60 37.57 4.71
N GLU A 17 46.06 38.37 3.79
CA GLU A 17 45.29 39.57 4.13
C GLU A 17 44.22 39.26 5.17
N ALA A 18 44.32 39.89 6.34
CA ALA A 18 43.45 39.60 7.50
C ALA A 18 41.95 39.70 7.18
N GLY A 19 41.56 40.52 6.20
CA GLY A 19 40.17 40.67 5.75
C GLY A 19 39.69 39.59 4.77
N SER A 20 40.56 39.06 3.92
CA SER A 20 40.18 38.11 2.86
C SER A 20 40.01 36.69 3.41
N THR A 21 40.85 36.29 4.36
CA THR A 21 40.88 34.92 4.90
C THR A 21 39.59 34.52 5.61
N TRP A 22 39.00 35.40 6.43
CA TRP A 22 37.76 35.08 7.13
C TRP A 22 36.55 35.11 6.20
N PHE A 23 36.55 35.99 5.20
CA PHE A 23 35.47 36.03 4.20
C PHE A 23 35.47 34.74 3.37
N LEU A 24 36.64 34.33 2.88
CA LEU A 24 36.81 33.07 2.15
C LEU A 24 36.43 31.86 3.01
N SER A 25 36.72 31.85 4.31
CA SER A 25 36.32 30.74 5.19
C SER A 25 34.81 30.64 5.32
N VAL A 26 34.10 31.76 5.50
CA VAL A 26 32.63 31.80 5.58
C VAL A 26 32.01 31.36 4.24
N VAL A 27 32.50 31.88 3.12
CA VAL A 27 32.01 31.50 1.79
C VAL A 27 32.24 30.02 1.53
N SER A 28 33.41 29.49 1.90
CA SER A 28 33.73 28.06 1.77
C SER A 28 32.77 27.18 2.56
N VAL A 29 32.43 27.56 3.80
CA VAL A 29 31.44 26.83 4.61
C VAL A 29 30.06 26.85 3.95
N VAL A 30 29.63 27.99 3.43
CA VAL A 30 28.34 28.10 2.73
C VAL A 30 28.32 27.20 1.48
N VAL A 31 29.38 27.25 0.66
CA VAL A 31 29.51 26.41 -0.54
C VAL A 31 29.52 24.94 -0.16
N MET A 32 30.23 24.55 0.90
CA MET A 32 30.25 23.19 1.41
C MET A 32 28.83 22.71 1.79
N VAL A 33 28.09 23.50 2.58
CA VAL A 33 26.73 23.15 2.99
C VAL A 33 25.80 22.99 1.79
N VAL A 34 25.84 23.94 0.85
CA VAL A 34 25.03 23.88 -0.38
C VAL A 34 25.38 22.64 -1.20
N THR A 35 26.67 22.30 -1.32
CA THR A 35 27.13 21.12 -2.05
C THR A 35 26.63 19.84 -1.40
N VAL A 36 26.74 19.72 -0.08
CA VAL A 36 26.24 18.55 0.67
C VAL A 36 24.73 18.40 0.50
N LEU A 37 23.96 19.47 0.63
CA LEU A 37 22.51 19.43 0.42
C LEU A 37 22.16 19.04 -1.02
N GLY A 38 22.91 19.54 -2.01
CA GLY A 38 22.73 19.17 -3.41
C GLY A 38 22.97 17.67 -3.65
N LEU A 39 24.02 17.10 -3.06
CA LEU A 39 24.31 15.67 -3.14
C LEU A 39 23.22 14.82 -2.47
N VAL A 40 22.70 15.27 -1.32
CA VAL A 40 21.61 14.59 -0.61
C VAL A 40 20.34 14.56 -1.47
N VAL A 41 19.95 15.70 -2.05
CA VAL A 41 18.79 15.76 -2.94
C VAL A 41 18.99 14.89 -4.18
N MET A 42 20.17 14.96 -4.82
CA MET A 42 20.49 14.12 -5.98
C MET A 42 20.43 12.62 -5.65
N PHE A 43 20.90 12.22 -4.48
CA PHE A 43 20.85 10.83 -4.03
C PHE A 43 19.41 10.36 -3.84
N PHE A 44 18.58 11.15 -3.13
CA PHE A 44 17.20 10.78 -2.88
C PHE A 44 16.35 10.78 -4.15
N ASP A 45 16.54 11.75 -5.05
CA ASP A 45 15.87 11.77 -6.36
C ASP A 45 16.20 10.53 -7.18
N PHE A 46 17.48 10.11 -7.17
CA PHE A 46 17.89 8.88 -7.84
C PHE A 46 17.32 7.62 -7.17
N ALA A 47 17.31 7.56 -5.84
CA ALA A 47 16.75 6.44 -5.10
C ALA A 47 15.23 6.29 -5.34
N ASP A 48 14.50 7.40 -5.32
CA ASP A 48 13.06 7.43 -5.60
C ASP A 48 12.78 7.05 -7.06
N ALA A 49 13.56 7.58 -8.02
CA ALA A 49 13.45 7.19 -9.43
C ALA A 49 13.76 5.71 -9.67
N GLU A 50 14.69 5.12 -8.92
CA GLU A 50 15.01 3.70 -9.02
C GLU A 50 13.90 2.82 -8.43
N ILE A 51 13.31 3.24 -7.31
CA ILE A 51 12.14 2.59 -6.69
C ILE A 51 10.95 2.64 -7.65
N ASP A 52 10.60 3.80 -8.17
CA ASP A 52 9.44 4.00 -9.05
C ASP A 52 9.61 3.21 -10.36
N ARG A 53 10.83 3.13 -10.90
CA ARG A 53 11.11 2.35 -12.11
C ARG A 53 11.11 0.84 -11.89
N LYS A 54 11.43 0.36 -10.68
CA LYS A 54 11.53 -1.08 -10.37
C LYS A 54 10.24 -1.64 -9.78
N ILE A 55 9.48 -0.83 -9.07
CA ILE A 55 8.15 -1.16 -8.60
C ILE A 55 7.18 -0.76 -9.70
N VAL A 56 7.10 -1.61 -10.71
CA VAL A 56 5.86 -1.68 -11.50
C VAL A 56 4.78 -1.96 -10.47
N ASP A 57 3.91 -0.97 -10.22
CA ASP A 57 2.63 -1.15 -9.56
C ASP A 57 2.09 -2.48 -10.07
N ARG A 58 2.22 -3.53 -9.26
CA ARG A 58 1.39 -4.69 -9.44
C ARG A 58 0.09 -4.17 -8.84
N PRO A 59 -0.90 -3.70 -9.62
CA PRO A 59 -2.26 -3.78 -9.12
C PRO A 59 -2.36 -5.20 -8.59
N ALA A 60 -2.86 -5.36 -7.37
CA ALA A 60 -2.89 -6.65 -6.71
C ALA A 60 -3.82 -7.57 -7.51
N MET A 61 -3.34 -8.05 -8.66
CA MET A 61 -4.04 -8.86 -9.62
C MET A 61 -4.43 -10.14 -8.91
N SER A 62 -3.59 -10.62 -7.97
CA SER A 62 -3.94 -11.71 -7.06
C SER A 62 -5.17 -11.43 -6.19
N LEU A 63 -5.36 -10.21 -5.69
CA LEU A 63 -6.52 -9.85 -4.86
C LEU A 63 -7.77 -9.60 -5.71
N GLU A 64 -7.61 -8.99 -6.88
CA GLU A 64 -8.71 -8.78 -7.83
C GLU A 64 -9.18 -10.10 -8.44
N THR A 65 -8.26 -10.99 -8.83
CA THR A 65 -8.58 -12.35 -9.27
C THR A 65 -9.21 -13.16 -8.16
N LEU A 66 -8.72 -13.06 -6.92
CA LEU A 66 -9.34 -13.76 -5.78
C LEU A 66 -10.77 -13.28 -5.54
N LYS A 67 -11.02 -11.97 -5.65
CA LYS A 67 -12.37 -11.41 -5.52
C LYS A 67 -13.30 -11.88 -6.64
N LEU A 68 -12.80 -11.92 -7.88
CA LEU A 68 -13.56 -12.45 -9.03
C LEU A 68 -13.85 -13.95 -8.89
N ASP A 69 -12.87 -14.74 -8.44
CA ASP A 69 -13.03 -16.18 -8.21
C ASP A 69 -14.05 -16.45 -7.10
N GLN A 70 -14.00 -15.71 -5.99
CA GLN A 70 -15.00 -15.80 -4.92
C GLN A 70 -16.40 -15.42 -5.41
N GLN A 71 -16.51 -14.41 -6.27
CA GLN A 71 -17.80 -13.98 -6.82
C GLN A 71 -18.38 -15.03 -7.77
N LYS A 72 -17.55 -15.65 -8.62
CA LYS A 72 -17.95 -16.75 -9.51
C LYS A 72 -18.50 -17.94 -8.71
N VAL A 73 -17.80 -18.30 -7.65
CA VAL A 73 -18.15 -19.35 -6.69
C VAL A 73 -19.54 -19.11 -6.06
N LEU A 74 -19.94 -17.87 -5.80
CA LEU A 74 -21.27 -17.56 -5.22
C LEU A 74 -22.43 -17.61 -6.24
N THR A 75 -22.12 -17.52 -7.53
CA THR A 75 -23.12 -17.50 -8.62
C THR A 75 -23.35 -18.84 -9.31
N GLU A 76 -22.43 -19.80 -9.14
CA GLU A 76 -22.45 -21.07 -9.87
C GLU A 76 -23.18 -22.17 -9.08
N TYR A 77 -24.14 -22.83 -9.71
CA TYR A 77 -24.82 -24.01 -9.17
C TYR A 77 -23.96 -25.25 -9.39
N GLY A 78 -23.73 -26.08 -8.36
CA GLY A 78 -22.90 -27.28 -8.52
C GLY A 78 -22.82 -28.16 -7.28
N THR A 79 -22.41 -29.41 -7.43
CA THR A 79 -22.14 -30.32 -6.31
C THR A 79 -20.66 -30.32 -5.98
N TYR A 80 -20.33 -30.16 -4.70
CA TYR A 80 -18.96 -30.33 -4.21
C TYR A 80 -18.92 -31.44 -3.16
N GLU A 81 -17.83 -32.19 -3.17
CA GLU A 81 -17.53 -33.22 -2.19
C GLU A 81 -16.70 -32.58 -1.08
N MET A 82 -17.13 -32.77 0.16
CA MET A 82 -16.41 -32.29 1.35
C MET A 82 -16.30 -33.44 2.33
N GLU A 83 -15.12 -33.62 2.92
CA GLU A 83 -14.95 -34.54 4.04
C GLU A 83 -15.65 -33.96 5.27
N ASP A 84 -16.47 -34.79 5.91
CA ASP A 84 -17.07 -34.47 7.20
C ASP A 84 -16.00 -34.44 8.31
N ALA A 85 -16.35 -33.93 9.50
CA ALA A 85 -15.46 -33.92 10.67
C ALA A 85 -14.95 -35.34 11.06
N ASP A 86 -15.67 -36.38 10.63
CA ASP A 86 -15.34 -37.80 10.81
C ASP A 86 -14.62 -38.44 9.59
N GLY A 87 -14.21 -37.65 8.59
CA GLY A 87 -13.44 -38.13 7.43
C GLY A 87 -14.22 -38.89 6.36
N ASN A 88 -15.56 -38.81 6.37
CA ASN A 88 -16.40 -39.45 5.35
C ASN A 88 -16.71 -38.46 4.21
N PRO A 89 -16.65 -38.87 2.93
CA PRO A 89 -16.97 -38.00 1.81
C PRO A 89 -18.48 -37.75 1.73
N VAL A 90 -18.90 -36.49 1.95
CA VAL A 90 -20.29 -36.06 1.86
C VAL A 90 -20.48 -35.18 0.62
N LYS A 91 -21.44 -35.56 -0.23
CA LYS A 91 -21.86 -34.76 -1.39
C LYS A 91 -22.80 -33.65 -0.93
N ARG A 92 -22.42 -32.38 -1.12
CA ARG A 92 -23.27 -31.21 -0.85
C ARG A 92 -23.57 -30.46 -2.15
N ILE A 93 -24.81 -29.97 -2.24
CA ILE A 93 -25.28 -29.16 -3.38
C ILE A 93 -25.07 -27.68 -3.02
N ARG A 94 -24.35 -26.94 -3.86
CA ARG A 94 -24.30 -25.47 -3.83
C ARG A 94 -25.51 -24.93 -4.59
N ILE A 95 -26.30 -24.12 -3.88
CA ILE A 95 -27.39 -23.33 -4.44
C ILE A 95 -26.91 -21.87 -4.47
N PRO A 96 -26.99 -21.15 -5.61
CA PRO A 96 -26.67 -19.73 -5.71
C PRO A 96 -27.50 -18.92 -4.72
N VAL A 97 -26.91 -17.88 -4.15
CA VAL A 97 -27.52 -17.09 -3.06
C VAL A 97 -28.91 -16.55 -3.45
N ASN A 98 -29.08 -16.07 -4.68
CA ASN A 98 -30.37 -15.56 -5.16
C ASN A 98 -31.47 -16.64 -5.12
N GLN A 99 -31.16 -17.86 -5.57
CA GLN A 99 -32.10 -18.97 -5.54
C GLN A 99 -32.36 -19.48 -4.11
N ALA A 100 -31.34 -19.47 -3.26
CA ALA A 100 -31.51 -19.83 -1.85
C ALA A 100 -32.43 -18.85 -1.13
N MET A 101 -32.31 -17.55 -1.39
CA MET A 101 -33.20 -16.52 -0.84
C MET A 101 -34.64 -16.69 -1.33
N ASP A 102 -34.84 -16.99 -2.61
CA ASP A 102 -36.18 -17.25 -3.17
C ASP A 102 -36.83 -18.49 -2.51
N LEU A 103 -36.06 -19.56 -2.28
CA LEU A 103 -36.54 -20.76 -1.60
C LEU A 103 -36.90 -20.49 -0.13
N VAL A 104 -36.09 -19.72 0.59
CA VAL A 104 -36.39 -19.35 2.00
C VAL A 104 -37.63 -18.46 2.06
N LEU A 105 -37.77 -17.49 1.16
CA LEU A 105 -38.96 -16.63 1.09
C LEU A 105 -40.22 -17.44 0.73
N ALA A 106 -40.10 -18.43 -0.16
CA ALA A 106 -41.20 -19.34 -0.49
C ALA A 106 -41.56 -20.25 0.70
N ASP A 107 -40.57 -20.74 1.44
CA ASP A 107 -40.78 -21.57 2.64
C ASP A 107 -41.48 -20.77 3.74
N GLU A 108 -41.00 -19.57 4.07
CA GLU A 108 -41.64 -18.64 5.02
C GLU A 108 -43.08 -18.29 4.60
N ARG A 109 -43.31 -18.04 3.30
CA ARG A 109 -44.66 -17.79 2.78
C ARG A 109 -45.57 -19.00 2.99
N SER A 110 -45.13 -20.19 2.61
CA SER A 110 -45.93 -21.42 2.75
C SER A 110 -46.20 -21.78 4.22
N ARG A 111 -45.25 -21.52 5.11
CA ARG A 111 -45.40 -21.69 6.55
C ARG A 111 -46.43 -20.73 7.14
N SER A 112 -46.39 -19.46 6.73
CA SER A 112 -47.37 -18.44 7.15
C SER A 112 -48.79 -18.75 6.67
N GLU A 113 -48.93 -19.35 5.49
CA GLU A 113 -50.22 -19.74 4.89
C GLU A 113 -50.81 -20.96 5.62
N ALA A 114 -49.96 -21.92 6.02
CA ALA A 114 -50.37 -23.07 6.83
C ALA A 114 -50.77 -22.69 8.28
N GLU A 115 -50.22 -21.61 8.84
CA GLU A 115 -50.56 -21.10 10.16
C GLU A 115 -51.82 -20.21 10.16
N SER A 116 -52.28 -19.81 8.96
CA SER A 116 -53.49 -19.00 8.74
C SER A 116 -54.78 -19.82 8.59
N GLU A 117 -54.71 -21.16 8.61
CA GLU A 117 -55.88 -22.05 8.68
C GLU A 117 -56.10 -22.59 10.11
N PRO A 118 -56.81 -21.87 11.01
CA PRO A 118 -57.32 -22.47 12.24
C PRO A 118 -58.65 -23.17 11.96
N SER A 119 -58.65 -24.49 12.20
CA SER A 119 -59.70 -25.24 12.89
C SER A 119 -61.13 -24.71 12.74
N GLY A 120 -61.84 -25.19 11.71
CA GLY A 120 -63.27 -24.97 11.55
C GLY A 120 -63.93 -26.22 10.97
N THR A 121 -64.37 -27.12 11.86
CA THR A 121 -65.61 -27.94 11.82
C THR A 121 -65.40 -29.42 12.19
N MET A 122 -65.31 -29.70 13.50
CA MET A 122 -66.02 -30.80 14.17
C MET A 122 -66.75 -30.13 15.35
N ALA A 123 -68.03 -30.33 15.68
CA ALA A 123 -69.07 -31.28 15.29
C ALA A 123 -70.46 -30.69 15.63
N THR A 124 -71.54 -31.18 14.98
CA THR A 124 -72.86 -31.40 15.61
C THR A 124 -73.77 -32.20 14.67
N ARG A 125 -73.91 -33.52 14.91
CA ARG A 125 -75.14 -34.19 15.38
C ARG A 125 -74.98 -35.70 15.32
#